data_AF-A0A7K1GPC6-F1
#
_entry.id   AF-A0A7K1GPC6-F1
#
_cell.length_a   1.000
_cell.length_b   1.000
_cell.length_c   1.000
_cell.angle_alpha   90.00
_cell.angle_beta   90.00
_cell.angle_gamma   90.00
#
_symmetry.space_group_name_H-M   'P 1'
#
loop_
_entity.id
_entity.type
_entity.pdbx_description
1 polymer ?
#
loop_
_entity_poly.entity_id
_entity_poly.type
_entity_poly.pdbx_seq_one_letter_code
_entity_poly.pdbx_strand_id
1 'polypeptide(L)' 'MTLSIIEQIKERRKVLAISQESLAEISGVGLRTLKQFESGKGNPTLKTLQNLCDTLGLEIKLEVKSIE' A
#
# COMPACT_ATOMS: atom_id res chain seq x y z
N MET A 1 14.84 6.32 -10.80
CA MET A 1 14.81 5.07 -10.01
C MET A 1 13.39 4.95 -9.48
N THR A 2 12.53 4.23 -10.17
CA THR A 2 11.09 4.20 -9.86
C THR A 2 10.87 3.25 -8.70
N LEU A 3 10.48 3.76 -7.53
CA LEU A 3 10.10 2.92 -6.39
C LEU A 3 8.82 2.17 -6.74
N SER A 4 8.80 0.86 -6.51
CA SER A 4 7.58 0.06 -6.67
C SER A 4 6.50 0.54 -5.69
N ILE A 5 5.22 0.31 -6.02
CA ILE A 5 4.09 0.66 -5.13
C ILE A 5 4.27 0.02 -3.74
N ILE A 6 4.85 -1.17 -3.67
CA ILE A 6 5.16 -1.88 -2.43
C ILE A 6 6.13 -1.06 -1.57
N GLU A 7 7.22 -0.56 -2.16
CA GLU A 7 8.22 0.23 -1.45
C GLU A 7 7.64 1.56 -0.96
N GLN A 8 6.87 2.27 -1.81
CA GLN A 8 6.24 3.54 -1.43
C GLN A 8 5.32 3.40 -0.22
N ILE A 9 4.44 2.38 -0.22
CA ILE A 9 3.52 2.12 0.89
C ILE A 9 4.29 1.71 2.15
N LYS A 10 5.30 0.85 2.02
CA LYS A 10 6.10 0.36 3.14
C LYS A 10 6.95 1.45 3.78
N GLU A 11 7.55 2.33 2.98
CA GLU A 11 8.30 3.49 3.46
C GLU A 11 7.38 4.48 4.16
N ARG A 12 6.23 4.81 3.57
CA ARG A 12 5.25 5.68 4.22
C ARG A 12 4.81 5.15 5.59
N ARG A 13 4.51 3.84 5.67
CA ARG A 13 4.17 3.18 6.94
C ARG A 13 5.28 3.33 7.98
N LYS A 14 6.55 3.14 7.57
CA LYS A 14 7.71 3.31 8.47
C LYS A 14 7.88 4.76 8.92
N VAL A 15 7.68 5.74 8.04
CA VAL A 15 7.75 7.18 8.38
C VAL A 15 6.71 7.54 9.43
N LEU A 16 5.51 6.95 9.35
CA LEU A 16 4.44 7.14 10.35
C LEU A 16 4.63 6.29 11.62
N ALA A 17 5.71 5.48 11.71
CA ALA A 17 5.97 4.55 12.80
C ALA A 17 4.84 3.53 13.06
N ILE A 18 4.10 3.14 12.01
CA ILE A 18 2.99 2.19 12.11
C ILE A 18 3.49 0.76 11.88
N SER A 19 3.12 -0.18 12.75
CA SER A 19 3.44 -1.61 12.57
C SER A 19 2.58 -2.25 11.46
N GLN A 20 2.93 -3.44 10.98
CA GLN A 20 2.06 -4.14 10.02
C GLN A 20 0.73 -4.54 10.69
N GLU A 21 0.81 -4.96 11.94
CA GLU A 21 -0.32 -5.34 12.78
C GLU A 21 -1.29 -4.18 12.95
N SER A 22 -0.78 -3.00 13.33
CA SER A 22 -1.58 -1.79 13.48
C SER A 22 -2.18 -1.37 12.15
N LEU A 23 -1.40 -1.30 11.06
CA LEU A 23 -1.94 -0.91 9.75
C LEU A 23 -3.07 -1.84 9.31
N ALA A 24 -2.90 -3.15 9.46
CA ALA A 24 -3.92 -4.14 9.13
C ALA A 24 -5.23 -3.90 9.90
N GLU A 25 -5.13 -3.59 11.19
CA GLU A 25 -6.27 -3.27 12.05
C GLU A 25 -6.99 -2.00 11.58
N ILE A 26 -6.27 -0.88 11.46
CA ILE A 26 -6.89 0.42 11.14
C ILE A 26 -7.35 0.53 9.67
N SER A 27 -6.74 -0.20 8.75
CA SER A 27 -7.17 -0.21 7.33
C SER A 27 -8.26 -1.24 7.03
N GLY A 28 -8.62 -2.10 8.00
CA GLY A 28 -9.52 -3.24 7.80
C GLY A 28 -9.00 -4.27 6.79
N VAL A 29 -7.68 -4.32 6.56
CA VAL A 29 -7.04 -5.28 5.65
C VAL A 29 -6.44 -6.40 6.48
N GLY A 30 -6.73 -7.66 6.14
CA GLY A 30 -6.17 -8.80 6.87
C GLY A 30 -4.63 -8.76 6.93
N LEU A 31 -4.06 -8.99 8.12
CA LEU A 31 -2.61 -8.95 8.34
C LEU A 31 -1.82 -9.86 7.40
N ARG A 32 -2.36 -11.05 7.09
CA ARG A 32 -1.77 -11.97 6.11
C ARG A 32 -1.68 -11.33 4.72
N THR A 33 -2.74 -10.65 4.29
CA THR A 33 -2.80 -9.93 3.01
C THR A 33 -1.75 -8.83 2.96
N LEU A 34 -1.64 -8.02 4.03
CA LEU A 34 -0.62 -6.98 4.12
C LEU A 34 0.81 -7.56 4.09
N LYS A 35 1.08 -8.65 4.81
CA LYS A 35 2.40 -9.32 4.80
C LYS A 35 2.74 -9.90 3.43
N GLN A 36 1.78 -10.50 2.73
CA GLN A 36 1.98 -10.99 1.37
C GLN A 36 2.22 -9.85 0.38
N PHE A 37 1.47 -8.75 0.51
CA PHE A 37 1.68 -7.55 -0.29
C PHE A 37 3.09 -6.95 -0.08
N GLU A 38 3.49 -6.67 1.17
CA GLU A 38 4.80 -6.06 1.47
C GLU A 38 6.02 -6.96 1.20
N SER A 39 5.79 -8.26 0.97
CA SER A 39 6.82 -9.24 0.57
C SER A 39 6.84 -9.51 -0.94
N GLY A 40 5.96 -8.87 -1.72
CA GLY A 40 5.84 -9.07 -3.17
C GLY A 40 5.21 -10.40 -3.58
N LYS A 41 4.67 -11.17 -2.62
CA LYS A 41 4.04 -12.49 -2.86
C LYS A 41 2.52 -12.41 -3.05
N GLY A 42 1.92 -11.24 -2.80
CA GLY A 42 0.47 -11.02 -2.89
C GLY A 42 0.13 -9.95 -3.92
N ASN A 43 -0.89 -10.22 -4.72
CA ASN A 43 -1.49 -9.23 -5.62
C ASN A 43 -2.81 -8.73 -5.00
N PRO A 44 -2.80 -7.55 -4.34
CA PRO A 44 -4.00 -7.00 -3.71
C PRO A 44 -5.01 -6.50 -4.74
N THR A 45 -6.28 -6.41 -4.35
CA THR A 45 -7.28 -5.70 -5.16
C THR A 45 -7.03 -4.18 -5.09
N LEU A 46 -7.56 -3.42 -6.05
CA LEU A 46 -7.53 -1.95 -5.98
C LEU A 46 -8.18 -1.43 -4.69
N LYS A 47 -9.29 -2.03 -4.26
CA LYS A 47 -9.96 -1.68 -3.00
C LYS A 47 -9.04 -1.88 -1.79
N THR A 48 -8.28 -2.96 -1.76
CA THR A 48 -7.29 -3.22 -0.71
C THR A 48 -6.18 -2.17 -0.72
N LEU A 49 -5.67 -1.82 -1.90
CA LEU A 49 -4.67 -0.74 -2.03
C LEU A 49 -5.22 0.60 -1.58
N GLN A 50 -6.45 0.94 -1.99
CA GLN A 50 -7.13 2.18 -1.59
C GLN A 50 -7.23 2.27 -0.06
N ASN A 51 -7.72 1.22 0.61
CA ASN A 51 -7.80 1.20 2.07
C ASN A 51 -6.44 1.44 2.75
N LEU A 52 -5.37 0.81 2.24
CA LEU A 52 -4.02 1.00 2.78
C LEU A 52 -3.53 2.43 2.55
N CYS A 53 -3.75 2.98 1.35
CA CYS A 53 -3.37 4.33 0.98
C CYS A 53 -4.10 5.37 1.83
N ASP A 54 -5.43 5.30 1.93
CA ASP A 54 -6.25 6.23 2.70
C ASP A 54 -5.80 6.28 4.16
N THR A 55 -5.54 5.10 4.75
CA THR A 55 -5.06 4.97 6.13
C THR A 55 -3.67 5.58 6.33
N LEU A 56 -2.81 5.55 5.31
CA LEU A 56 -1.46 6.10 5.34
C LEU A 56 -1.39 7.57 4.87
N GLY A 57 -2.55 8.17 4.53
CA GLY A 57 -2.64 9.51 3.94
C GLY A 57 -1.97 9.59 2.57
N LEU A 58 -2.09 8.53 1.76
CA LEU A 58 -1.65 8.45 0.38
C LEU A 58 -2.86 8.51 -0.56
N GLU A 59 -2.63 8.96 -1.78
CA GLU A 59 -3.66 9.04 -2.82
C GLU A 59 -3.20 8.26 -4.06
N ILE A 60 -4.08 7.41 -4.59
CA ILE A 60 -3.86 6.73 -5.88
C ILE A 60 -4.33 7.66 -6.99
N LYS A 61 -3.43 7.97 -7.94
CA LYS A 61 -3.72 8.84 -9.08
C LYS A 61 -3.73 8.06 -10.38
N LEU A 62 -4.66 8.42 -11.26
CA LEU A 62 -4.71 7.97 -12.65
C LEU A 62 -4.23 9.12 -13.53
N GLU A 63 -3.34 8.82 -14.45
CA GLU A 63 -2.83 9.77 -15.43
C GLU A 63 -3.17 9.29 -16.83
N VAL A 64 -3.38 10.23 -17.76
CA VAL A 64 -3.59 9.88 -19.17
C VAL A 64 -2.33 9.21 -19.68
N LYS A 65 -2.48 8.01 -20.25
CA LYS A 65 -1.35 7.29 -20.83
C LYS A 65 -0.77 8.12 -21.99
N SER A 66 0.48 8.55 -21.87
CA SER A 66 1.23 9.08 -23.01
C SER A 66 1.40 7.96 -24.03
N ILE A 67 0.85 8.15 -25.22
CA ILE A 67 1.09 7.29 -26.38
C ILE A 67 2.27 7.92 -27.11
N GLU A 68 3.47 7.40 -26.86
CA GLU A 68 4.59 7.53 -27.80
C GLU A 68 4.54 6.38 -28.80
#